data_AF-A0AA37CCE0-F1
#
_entry.id   AF-A0AA37CCE0-F1
#
_cell.length_a   1.000
_cell.length_b   1.000
_cell.length_c   1.000
_cell.angle_alpha   90.00
_cell.angle_beta   90.00
_cell.angle_gamma   90.00
#
_symmetry.space_group_name_H-M   'P 1'
#
loop_
_entity.id
_entity.type
_entity.pdbx_description
1 polymer ?
#
loop_
_entity_poly.entity_id
_entity_poly.type
_entity_poly.pdbx_seq_one_letter_code
_entity_poly.pdbx_strand_id
1 'polypeptide(L)'
;MPGQSNAYYGASKPTVIYIHGWQNGSTARKDRETFNREGAGGPSLDLASAWLSAGYNVGVLYWNQFADEGEVTDAEAKIWSASGPRAMRWRNASGAYSSGPGQSAGDLLFNSYKDNMAGYSGSNIRILGHSLGNQMAIVLTKKISDAVTAGTLSSKLLPKRVALLDPFYSNNAKSWLGNQWTGAVCRNYVSELKGKGVIFEAYRSSAVTSTIFVGDENKGLMNMTAFTELKPWYFNSTQITEKHNSAVWHYLWSFSFNPPLITGTSNQAASARTADSRISTLMNGTQKLVHDQGAYTKEPSDDNFKLQAR
;
A
#
# COMPACT_ATOMS: atom_id res chain seq x y z
N MET A 1 17.95 -8.78 -10.73
CA MET A 1 18.86 -8.38 -11.83
C MET A 1 18.25 -8.87 -13.12
N PRO A 2 17.93 -8.00 -14.07
CA PRO A 2 17.44 -8.40 -15.39
C PRO A 2 18.37 -9.46 -16.02
N GLY A 3 17.82 -10.53 -16.58
CA GLY A 3 18.58 -11.59 -17.25
C GLY A 3 19.29 -12.60 -16.32
N GLN A 4 19.18 -12.48 -15.00
CA GLN A 4 19.72 -13.49 -14.07
C GLN A 4 18.62 -14.45 -13.61
N SER A 5 18.97 -15.73 -13.49
CA SER A 5 18.08 -16.74 -12.88
C SER A 5 17.77 -16.33 -11.44
N ASN A 6 16.50 -16.29 -11.09
CA ASN A 6 16.03 -16.01 -9.74
C ASN A 6 15.14 -17.15 -9.27
N ALA A 7 15.64 -17.99 -8.37
CA ALA A 7 14.90 -19.14 -7.83
C ALA A 7 13.58 -18.74 -7.13
N TYR A 8 13.44 -17.48 -6.73
CA TYR A 8 12.29 -16.95 -6.00
C TYR A 8 11.29 -16.20 -6.90
N TYR A 9 11.55 -16.09 -8.21
CA TYR A 9 10.67 -15.38 -9.15
C TYR A 9 10.32 -16.25 -10.36
N GLY A 10 9.02 -16.37 -10.66
CA GLY A 10 8.53 -16.95 -11.91
C GLY A 10 7.72 -15.94 -12.70
N ALA A 11 8.11 -15.65 -13.94
CA ALA A 11 7.44 -14.64 -14.78
C ALA A 11 5.95 -14.93 -15.06
N SER A 12 5.51 -16.20 -14.98
CA SER A 12 4.12 -16.61 -15.17
C SER A 12 3.28 -16.62 -13.90
N LYS A 13 3.89 -16.47 -12.71
CA LYS A 13 3.19 -16.55 -11.43
C LYS A 13 2.40 -15.25 -11.14
N PRO A 14 1.25 -15.31 -10.46
CA PRO A 14 0.65 -14.10 -9.90
C PRO A 14 1.65 -13.45 -8.92
N THR A 15 1.60 -12.13 -8.77
CA THR A 15 2.63 -11.39 -8.02
C THR A 15 1.99 -10.42 -7.05
N VAL A 16 2.49 -10.39 -5.81
CA VAL A 16 2.15 -9.39 -4.80
C VAL A 16 3.39 -8.60 -4.41
N ILE A 17 3.28 -7.27 -4.42
CA ILE A 17 4.37 -6.34 -4.15
C ILE A 17 3.95 -5.41 -3.02
N TYR A 18 4.70 -5.43 -1.93
CA TYR A 18 4.54 -4.51 -0.80
C TYR A 18 5.44 -3.28 -0.93
N ILE A 19 4.91 -2.11 -0.57
CA ILE A 19 5.62 -0.83 -0.56
C ILE A 19 5.39 -0.18 0.80
N HIS A 20 6.46 -0.10 1.59
CA HIS A 20 6.43 0.49 2.93
C HIS A 20 6.30 2.02 2.91
N GLY A 21 6.02 2.60 4.07
CA GLY A 21 5.89 4.04 4.27
C GLY A 21 7.15 4.77 4.73
N TRP A 22 6.96 5.79 5.56
CA TRP A 22 8.00 6.57 6.22
C TRP A 22 8.85 5.72 7.17
N GLN A 23 10.18 5.91 7.17
CA GLN A 23 11.14 4.99 7.80
C GLN A 23 12.16 5.67 8.71
N ASN A 24 11.71 6.61 9.56
CA ASN A 24 12.60 7.42 10.40
C ASN A 24 13.54 6.57 11.28
N GLY A 25 14.84 6.76 11.05
CA GLY A 25 15.94 6.11 11.76
C GLY A 25 16.18 4.64 11.39
N SER A 26 15.40 4.07 10.47
CA SER A 26 15.53 2.65 10.10
C SER A 26 16.91 2.32 9.54
N THR A 27 17.51 3.21 8.76
CA THR A 27 18.77 2.93 8.05
C THR A 27 19.92 2.88 9.02
N ALA A 28 19.95 3.78 10.01
CA ALA A 28 20.95 3.76 11.08
C ALA A 28 20.81 2.52 11.97
N ARG A 29 19.57 2.06 12.20
CA ARG A 29 19.28 0.79 12.90
C ARG A 29 19.57 -0.46 12.06
N LYS A 30 19.90 -0.30 10.77
CA LYS A 30 20.05 -1.39 9.80
C LYS A 30 18.80 -2.28 9.72
N ASP A 31 17.65 -1.65 9.87
CA ASP A 31 16.35 -2.28 9.91
C ASP A 31 15.57 -1.96 8.63
N ARG A 32 14.75 -2.91 8.19
CA ARG A 32 13.86 -2.78 7.03
C ARG A 32 12.57 -3.52 7.33
N GLU A 33 11.44 -2.95 6.94
CA GLU A 33 10.19 -3.68 7.02
C GLU A 33 10.23 -4.95 6.18
N THR A 34 9.81 -6.06 6.78
CA THR A 34 9.74 -7.38 6.14
C THR A 34 8.35 -8.00 6.33
N PHE A 35 8.15 -9.23 5.85
CA PHE A 35 6.92 -9.99 6.10
C PHE A 35 6.84 -10.61 7.51
N ASN A 36 7.90 -10.53 8.32
CA ASN A 36 7.80 -10.71 9.76
C ASN A 36 7.52 -9.35 10.41
N ARG A 37 6.39 -9.25 11.11
CA ARG A 37 5.87 -7.99 11.68
C ARG A 37 5.71 -8.05 13.20
N GLU A 38 6.33 -9.02 13.87
CA GLU A 38 6.27 -9.16 15.34
C GLU A 38 6.71 -7.88 16.06
N GLY A 39 7.84 -7.31 15.65
CA GLY A 39 8.35 -6.04 16.19
C GLY A 39 7.47 -4.81 15.91
N ALA A 40 6.46 -4.94 15.04
CA ALA A 40 5.47 -3.91 14.75
C ALA A 40 4.08 -4.25 15.35
N GLY A 41 4.05 -5.12 16.36
CA GLY A 41 2.83 -5.55 17.06
C GLY A 41 2.07 -6.68 16.35
N GLY A 42 2.57 -7.17 15.20
CA GLY A 42 2.00 -8.29 14.47
C GLY A 42 2.22 -9.65 15.14
N PRO A 43 1.74 -10.74 14.53
CA PRO A 43 2.02 -12.09 15.00
C PRO A 43 3.47 -12.51 14.72
N SER A 44 4.00 -13.48 15.47
CA SER A 44 5.29 -14.12 15.18
C SER A 44 5.12 -15.16 14.06
N LEU A 45 4.88 -14.67 12.84
CA LEU A 45 4.61 -15.48 11.64
C LEU A 45 5.31 -14.88 10.41
N ASP A 46 5.62 -15.73 9.43
CA ASP A 46 5.94 -15.27 8.08
C ASP A 46 4.66 -15.03 7.29
N LEU A 47 4.32 -13.75 7.11
CA LEU A 47 3.11 -13.33 6.41
C LEU A 47 3.16 -13.56 4.90
N ALA A 48 4.32 -13.90 4.32
CA ALA A 48 4.43 -14.31 2.92
C ALA A 48 4.01 -15.77 2.69
N SER A 49 4.02 -16.61 3.73
CA SER A 49 3.91 -18.07 3.62
C SER A 49 2.65 -18.53 2.86
N ALA A 50 1.48 -18.00 3.20
CA ALA A 50 0.22 -18.36 2.53
C ALA A 50 0.18 -17.91 1.07
N TRP A 51 0.79 -16.78 0.74
CA TRP A 51 0.89 -16.27 -0.62
C TRP A 51 1.83 -17.13 -1.48
N LEU A 52 3.00 -17.47 -0.94
CA LEU A 52 3.97 -18.36 -1.58
C LEU A 52 3.36 -19.74 -1.83
N SER A 53 2.65 -20.29 -0.84
CA SER A 53 1.94 -21.58 -0.94
C SER A 53 0.83 -21.56 -1.99
N ALA A 54 0.20 -20.40 -2.23
CA ALA A 54 -0.74 -20.19 -3.32
C ALA A 54 -0.08 -19.91 -4.69
N GLY A 55 1.25 -20.03 -4.78
CA GLY A 55 2.01 -19.89 -6.01
C GLY A 55 2.33 -18.45 -6.42
N TYR A 56 2.20 -17.47 -5.53
CA TYR A 56 2.56 -16.09 -5.82
C TYR A 56 4.08 -15.87 -5.81
N ASN A 57 4.57 -14.96 -6.66
CA ASN A 57 5.77 -14.20 -6.34
C ASN A 57 5.41 -13.20 -5.23
N VAL A 58 6.24 -13.11 -4.20
CA VAL A 58 6.06 -12.17 -3.09
C VAL A 58 7.30 -11.30 -3.00
N GLY A 59 7.12 -9.98 -3.03
CA GLY A 59 8.24 -9.02 -3.03
C GLY A 59 7.95 -7.74 -2.28
N VAL A 60 9.03 -7.02 -1.95
CA VAL A 60 8.98 -5.67 -1.37
C VAL A 60 9.75 -4.73 -2.30
N LEU A 61 9.16 -3.58 -2.66
CA LEU A 61 9.89 -2.49 -3.28
C LEU A 61 10.38 -1.54 -2.19
N TYR A 62 11.68 -1.63 -1.89
CA TYR A 62 12.32 -0.78 -0.90
C TYR A 62 12.67 0.60 -1.46
N TRP A 63 12.30 1.62 -0.69
CA TRP A 63 12.78 2.99 -0.84
C TRP A 63 13.27 3.54 0.51
N ASN A 64 13.69 2.63 1.40
CA ASN A 64 13.94 2.88 2.82
C ASN A 64 14.89 4.05 3.08
N GLN A 65 15.99 4.18 2.34
CA GLN A 65 16.95 5.25 2.57
C GLN A 65 16.42 6.63 2.12
N PHE A 66 15.50 6.68 1.16
CA PHE A 66 14.81 7.90 0.77
C PHE A 66 13.66 8.23 1.73
N ALA A 67 12.99 7.20 2.26
CA ALA A 67 11.90 7.30 3.23
C ALA A 67 12.39 7.55 4.67
N ASP A 68 13.67 7.35 4.96
CA ASP A 68 14.29 7.65 6.25
C ASP A 68 14.57 9.15 6.35
N GLU A 69 13.53 9.88 6.72
CA GLU A 69 13.53 11.32 6.95
C GLU A 69 13.11 11.65 8.37
N GLY A 70 13.55 12.80 8.88
CA GLY A 70 13.14 13.30 10.19
C GLY A 70 11.67 13.75 10.23
N GLU A 71 11.12 14.16 9.08
CA GLU A 71 9.75 14.60 8.90
C GLU A 71 9.05 13.77 7.82
N VAL A 72 7.79 13.39 8.07
CA VAL A 72 6.99 12.58 7.12
C VAL A 72 6.78 13.30 5.79
N THR A 73 6.62 14.62 5.81
CA THR A 73 6.40 15.45 4.61
C THR A 73 7.65 15.58 3.75
N ASP A 74 8.85 15.48 4.34
CA ASP A 74 10.11 15.45 3.60
C ASP A 74 10.26 14.13 2.83
N ALA A 75 9.82 13.00 3.40
CA ALA A 75 9.73 11.72 2.68
C ALA A 75 8.62 11.74 1.62
N GLU A 76 7.46 12.32 1.92
CA GLU A 76 6.34 12.45 0.98
C GLU A 76 6.75 13.21 -0.27
N ALA A 77 7.42 14.35 -0.14
CA ALA A 77 7.84 15.18 -1.28
C ALA A 77 8.68 14.40 -2.30
N LYS A 78 9.56 13.52 -1.83
CA LYS A 78 10.42 12.69 -2.70
C LYS A 78 9.66 11.70 -3.55
N ILE A 79 8.45 11.28 -3.16
CA ILE A 79 7.60 10.41 -3.99
C ILE A 79 7.27 11.11 -5.31
N TRP A 80 7.03 12.42 -5.24
CA TRP A 80 6.45 13.20 -6.32
C TRP A 80 7.47 14.03 -7.09
N SER A 81 8.52 14.53 -6.42
CA SER A 81 9.46 15.48 -7.00
C SER A 81 10.87 15.28 -6.47
N ALA A 82 11.85 15.40 -7.35
CA ALA A 82 13.25 15.41 -6.95
C ALA A 82 13.70 16.73 -6.32
N SER A 83 12.87 17.77 -6.45
CA SER A 83 13.17 19.17 -6.07
C SER A 83 12.23 19.67 -4.98
N GLY A 84 11.72 18.76 -4.14
CA GLY A 84 10.97 19.13 -2.93
C GLY A 84 11.83 19.90 -1.91
N PRO A 85 11.29 20.22 -0.71
CA PRO A 85 11.95 21.10 0.26
C PRO A 85 13.34 20.64 0.72
N ARG A 86 13.61 19.33 0.66
CA ARG A 86 14.90 18.72 0.98
C ARG A 86 15.66 18.16 -0.22
N ALA A 87 15.11 18.35 -1.43
CA ALA A 87 15.49 17.65 -2.64
C ALA A 87 15.55 16.11 -2.45
N MET A 88 16.04 15.40 -3.46
CA MET A 88 16.44 14.01 -3.26
C MET A 88 17.70 13.96 -2.41
N ARG A 89 17.59 13.24 -1.31
CA ARG A 89 18.69 12.83 -0.44
C ARG A 89 18.37 11.48 0.16
N TRP A 90 19.39 10.74 0.56
CA TRP A 90 19.22 9.44 1.21
C TRP A 90 20.02 9.40 2.50
N ARG A 91 19.50 8.71 3.50
CA ARG A 91 20.19 8.51 4.77
C ARG A 91 21.06 7.27 4.69
N ASN A 92 22.31 7.37 5.14
CA ASN A 92 23.24 6.24 5.20
C ASN A 92 23.21 5.55 6.58
N ALA A 93 23.99 4.47 6.73
CA ALA A 93 24.02 3.69 7.96
C ALA A 93 24.67 4.41 9.16
N SER A 94 25.41 5.52 8.95
CA SER A 94 25.88 6.37 10.05
C SER A 94 24.84 7.43 10.46
N GLY A 95 23.67 7.45 9.81
CA GLY A 95 22.62 8.41 10.06
C GLY A 95 22.80 9.75 9.35
N ALA A 96 23.85 9.91 8.53
CA ALA A 96 24.11 11.12 7.75
C ALA A 96 23.34 11.10 6.42
N TYR A 97 22.98 12.29 5.93
CA TYR A 97 22.36 12.46 4.62
C TYR A 97 23.41 12.62 3.53
N SER A 98 23.13 12.04 2.36
CA SER A 98 23.88 12.23 1.13
C SER A 98 22.94 12.65 0.01
N SER A 99 23.43 13.44 -0.95
CA SER A 99 22.63 13.86 -2.10
C SER A 99 22.15 12.65 -2.90
N GLY A 100 20.89 12.71 -3.33
CA GLY A 100 20.24 11.70 -4.15
C GLY A 100 20.24 12.05 -5.64
N PRO A 101 19.67 11.19 -6.49
CA PRO A 101 19.58 11.42 -7.92
C PRO A 101 18.60 12.54 -8.28
N GLY A 102 18.69 13.08 -9.49
CA GLY A 102 17.75 14.07 -10.04
C GLY A 102 16.35 13.52 -10.42
N GLN A 103 15.97 12.36 -9.88
CA GLN A 103 14.70 11.68 -10.16
C GLN A 103 13.92 11.45 -8.87
N SER A 104 12.60 11.57 -8.91
CA SER A 104 11.76 11.28 -7.74
C SER A 104 11.85 9.80 -7.37
N ALA A 105 11.57 9.47 -6.11
CA ALA A 105 11.45 8.08 -5.67
C ALA A 105 10.36 7.33 -6.47
N GLY A 106 9.29 8.01 -6.88
CA GLY A 106 8.27 7.44 -7.78
C GLY A 106 8.81 7.05 -9.15
N ASP A 107 9.69 7.86 -9.75
CA ASP A 107 10.35 7.55 -11.02
C ASP A 107 11.35 6.40 -10.87
N LEU A 108 12.14 6.40 -9.80
CA LEU A 108 13.10 5.34 -9.52
C LEU A 108 12.40 3.99 -9.33
N LEU A 109 11.30 3.97 -8.58
CA LEU A 109 10.52 2.74 -8.36
C LEU A 109 9.81 2.29 -9.64
N PHE A 110 9.31 3.20 -10.47
CA PHE A 110 8.77 2.85 -11.78
C PHE A 110 9.82 2.21 -12.70
N ASN A 111 11.03 2.77 -12.77
CA ASN A 111 12.12 2.19 -13.56
C ASN A 111 12.52 0.81 -13.02
N SER A 112 12.67 0.68 -11.69
CA SER A 112 12.98 -0.60 -11.06
C SER A 112 11.90 -1.66 -11.33
N TYR A 113 10.62 -1.28 -11.25
CA TYR A 113 9.50 -2.16 -11.56
C TYR A 113 9.54 -2.62 -13.03
N LYS A 114 9.67 -1.68 -13.96
CA LYS A 114 9.75 -1.96 -15.41
C LYS A 114 10.88 -2.94 -15.72
N ASP A 115 12.06 -2.71 -15.16
CA ASP A 115 13.25 -3.49 -15.49
C ASP A 115 13.21 -4.88 -14.84
N ASN A 116 12.76 -4.99 -13.58
CA ASN A 116 12.73 -6.28 -12.87
C ASN A 116 11.51 -7.14 -13.21
N MET A 117 10.43 -6.55 -13.73
CA MET A 117 9.25 -7.27 -14.20
C MET A 117 9.26 -7.45 -15.73
N ALA A 118 10.36 -7.12 -16.41
CA ALA A 118 10.49 -7.33 -17.85
C ALA A 118 10.21 -8.81 -18.21
N GLY A 119 9.36 -9.04 -19.20
CA GLY A 119 8.95 -10.38 -19.62
C GLY A 119 7.90 -11.06 -18.73
N TYR A 120 7.34 -10.36 -17.74
CA TYR A 120 6.22 -10.86 -16.95
C TYR A 120 5.08 -11.34 -17.87
N SER A 121 4.68 -12.59 -17.70
CA SER A 121 3.67 -13.26 -18.51
C SER A 121 2.44 -13.70 -17.70
N GLY A 122 2.49 -13.56 -16.38
CA GLY A 122 1.42 -13.93 -15.45
C GLY A 122 0.14 -13.09 -15.59
N SER A 123 -0.86 -13.44 -14.77
CA SER A 123 -2.24 -12.99 -14.94
C SER A 123 -2.72 -11.98 -13.90
N ASN A 124 -1.94 -11.71 -12.85
CA ASN A 124 -2.37 -10.85 -11.76
C ASN A 124 -1.18 -10.24 -11.02
N ILE A 125 -1.13 -8.91 -10.96
CA ILE A 125 -0.25 -8.15 -10.09
C ILE A 125 -1.09 -7.40 -9.07
N ARG A 126 -0.73 -7.57 -7.79
CA ARG A 126 -1.29 -6.83 -6.66
C ARG A 126 -0.24 -5.94 -6.04
N ILE A 127 -0.54 -4.65 -5.87
CA ILE A 127 0.33 -3.71 -5.16
C ILE A 127 -0.30 -3.36 -3.82
N LEU A 128 0.51 -3.39 -2.76
CA LEU A 128 0.13 -3.05 -1.40
C LEU A 128 0.95 -1.82 -0.98
N GLY A 129 0.30 -0.73 -0.60
CA GLY A 129 0.97 0.45 -0.05
C GLY A 129 0.63 0.63 1.42
N HIS A 130 1.61 0.90 2.28
CA HIS A 130 1.36 1.25 3.68
C HIS A 130 1.77 2.68 4.00
N SER A 131 0.95 3.42 4.77
CA SER A 131 1.26 4.81 5.14
C SER A 131 1.55 5.69 3.91
N LEU A 132 2.74 6.29 3.78
CA LEU A 132 3.20 6.97 2.55
C LEU A 132 3.34 6.04 1.33
N GLY A 133 3.58 4.75 1.54
CA GLY A 133 3.64 3.74 0.50
C GLY A 133 2.35 3.64 -0.31
N ASN A 134 1.22 4.13 0.22
CA ASN A 134 -0.04 4.28 -0.53
C ASN A 134 0.09 5.25 -1.70
N GLN A 135 0.69 6.42 -1.45
CA GLN A 135 0.95 7.40 -2.52
C GLN A 135 1.90 6.80 -3.55
N MET A 136 2.95 6.09 -3.09
CA MET A 136 3.88 5.39 -3.98
C MET A 136 3.19 4.32 -4.82
N ALA A 137 2.30 3.52 -4.24
CA ALA A 137 1.53 2.51 -4.95
C ALA A 137 0.63 3.12 -6.04
N ILE A 138 -0.05 4.22 -5.74
CA ILE A 138 -0.90 4.94 -6.70
C ILE A 138 -0.05 5.56 -7.81
N VAL A 139 1.05 6.25 -7.48
CA VAL A 139 1.99 6.87 -8.44
C VAL A 139 2.61 5.82 -9.36
N LEU A 140 3.07 4.70 -8.80
CA LEU A 140 3.63 3.59 -9.57
C LEU A 140 2.59 3.03 -10.54
N THR A 141 1.38 2.74 -10.06
CA THR A 141 0.29 2.22 -10.89
C THR A 141 -0.09 3.20 -12.01
N LYS A 142 -0.11 4.51 -11.73
CA LYS A 142 -0.35 5.56 -12.72
C LYS A 142 0.72 5.58 -13.81
N LYS A 143 2.00 5.59 -13.43
CA LYS A 143 3.13 5.59 -14.38
C LYS A 143 3.13 4.33 -15.26
N ILE A 144 2.83 3.17 -14.69
CA ILE A 144 2.65 1.92 -15.45
C ILE A 144 1.50 2.06 -16.44
N SER A 145 0.35 2.55 -15.98
CA SER A 145 -0.83 2.77 -16.83
C SER A 145 -0.56 3.70 -18.00
N ASP A 146 0.17 4.78 -17.77
CA ASP A 146 0.53 5.74 -18.81
C ASP A 146 1.52 5.12 -19.81
N ALA A 147 2.51 4.36 -19.33
CA ALA A 147 3.44 3.64 -20.18
C ALA A 147 2.76 2.55 -21.04
N VAL A 148 1.74 1.88 -20.49
CA VAL A 148 0.88 0.92 -21.22
C VAL A 148 0.06 1.64 -22.29
N THR A 149 -0.58 2.77 -21.95
CA THR A 149 -1.32 3.58 -22.92
C THR A 149 -0.42 4.12 -24.04
N ALA A 150 0.83 4.48 -23.73
CA ALA A 150 1.82 4.90 -24.70
C ALA A 150 2.42 3.75 -25.53
N GLY A 151 2.07 2.48 -25.28
CA GLY A 151 2.62 1.32 -25.99
C GLY A 151 4.07 0.98 -25.64
N THR A 152 4.62 1.58 -24.58
CA THR A 152 6.01 1.37 -24.12
C THR A 152 6.13 0.26 -23.08
N LEU A 153 5.01 -0.25 -22.58
CA LEU A 153 4.94 -1.32 -21.59
C LEU A 153 3.78 -2.27 -21.88
N SER A 154 3.97 -3.57 -21.61
CA SER A 154 2.89 -4.56 -21.77
C SER A 154 1.75 -4.28 -20.81
N SER A 155 0.49 -4.40 -21.27
CA SER A 155 -0.69 -4.30 -20.41
C SER A 155 -0.72 -5.35 -19.30
N LYS A 156 -0.01 -6.48 -19.46
CA LYS A 156 0.16 -7.48 -18.39
C LYS A 156 0.86 -6.94 -17.16
N LEU A 157 1.62 -5.85 -17.29
CA LEU A 157 2.31 -5.21 -16.18
C LEU A 157 1.46 -4.22 -15.41
N LEU A 158 0.25 -3.88 -15.89
CA LEU A 158 -0.67 -3.03 -15.15
C LEU A 158 -1.20 -3.80 -13.93
N PRO A 159 -1.04 -3.28 -12.70
CA PRO A 159 -1.63 -3.88 -11.51
C PRO A 159 -3.14 -4.02 -11.66
N LYS A 160 -3.66 -5.20 -11.33
CA LYS A 160 -5.11 -5.48 -11.37
C LYS A 160 -5.79 -4.99 -10.09
N ARG A 161 -5.08 -5.06 -8.95
CA ARG A 161 -5.60 -4.71 -7.64
C ARG A 161 -4.56 -3.96 -6.82
N VAL A 162 -4.99 -2.89 -6.16
CA VAL A 162 -4.16 -2.06 -5.29
C VAL A 162 -4.82 -1.96 -3.92
N ALA A 163 -4.12 -2.42 -2.88
CA ALA A 163 -4.57 -2.33 -1.50
C ALA A 163 -3.89 -1.16 -0.79
N LEU A 164 -4.71 -0.27 -0.24
CA LEU A 164 -4.25 0.91 0.46
C LEU A 164 -4.33 0.70 1.98
N LEU A 165 -3.21 0.41 2.62
CA LEU A 165 -3.12 -0.02 4.02
C LEU A 165 -2.77 1.18 4.91
N ASP A 166 -3.71 1.57 5.76
CA ASP A 166 -3.72 2.75 6.63
C ASP A 166 -3.12 4.01 5.95
N PRO A 167 -3.80 4.53 4.90
CA PRO A 167 -3.20 5.47 3.97
C PRO A 167 -2.97 6.87 4.54
N PHE A 168 -1.78 7.43 4.29
CA PHE A 168 -1.42 8.78 4.72
C PHE A 168 -1.31 9.74 3.53
N TYR A 169 -1.91 10.93 3.68
CA TYR A 169 -1.76 12.07 2.79
C TYR A 169 -1.59 13.32 3.65
N SER A 170 -0.52 14.09 3.47
CA SER A 170 -0.38 15.31 4.27
C SER A 170 -1.32 16.40 3.78
N ASN A 171 -1.78 17.27 4.69
CA ASN A 171 -2.69 18.38 4.37
C ASN A 171 -2.02 19.46 3.52
N ASN A 172 -2.84 20.31 2.89
CA ASN A 172 -2.46 21.53 2.17
C ASN A 172 -1.77 21.34 0.81
N ALA A 173 -1.81 22.42 0.03
CA ALA A 173 -1.14 22.55 -1.26
C ALA A 173 0.38 22.44 -1.14
N LYS A 174 1.01 21.81 -2.14
CA LYS A 174 2.46 21.62 -2.21
C LYS A 174 3.03 22.38 -3.42
N SER A 175 3.96 23.29 -3.19
CA SER A 175 4.61 24.06 -4.27
C SER A 175 5.31 23.15 -5.28
N TRP A 176 5.93 22.06 -4.81
CA TRP A 176 6.57 21.02 -5.61
C TRP A 176 5.60 20.06 -6.32
N LEU A 177 4.29 20.28 -6.17
CA LEU A 177 3.22 19.57 -6.86
C LEU A 177 2.27 20.57 -7.56
N GLY A 178 2.81 21.68 -8.07
CA GLY A 178 2.01 22.69 -8.78
C GLY A 178 0.91 23.32 -7.92
N ASN A 179 1.17 23.50 -6.62
CA ASN A 179 0.19 23.95 -5.61
C ASN A 179 -1.03 23.03 -5.47
N GLN A 180 -0.92 21.77 -5.87
CA GLN A 180 -1.94 20.76 -5.60
C GLN A 180 -1.67 20.07 -4.26
N TRP A 181 -2.73 19.50 -3.71
CA TRP A 181 -2.68 18.66 -2.52
C TRP A 181 -2.47 17.19 -2.92
N THR A 182 -1.55 16.46 -2.26
CA THR A 182 -1.17 15.07 -2.62
C THR A 182 -2.37 14.12 -2.67
N GLY A 183 -3.29 14.25 -1.71
CA GLY A 183 -4.51 13.44 -1.69
C GLY A 183 -5.47 13.74 -2.84
N ALA A 184 -5.51 14.99 -3.34
CA ALA A 184 -6.29 15.34 -4.52
C ALA A 184 -5.69 14.75 -5.81
N VAL A 185 -4.37 14.79 -5.96
CA VAL A 185 -3.69 14.15 -7.10
C VAL A 185 -3.89 12.64 -7.08
N CYS A 186 -3.79 12.01 -5.91
CA CYS A 186 -4.09 10.59 -5.75
C CYS A 186 -5.53 10.26 -6.14
N ARG A 187 -6.53 11.08 -5.75
CA ARG A 187 -7.93 10.89 -6.20
C ARG A 187 -8.05 10.91 -7.72
N ASN A 188 -7.42 11.89 -8.38
CA ASN A 188 -7.47 11.98 -9.84
C ASN A 188 -6.87 10.73 -10.50
N TYR A 189 -5.70 10.28 -10.02
CA TYR A 189 -5.07 9.06 -10.54
C TYR A 189 -5.93 7.82 -10.29
N VAL A 190 -6.50 7.65 -9.10
CA VAL A 190 -7.39 6.52 -8.80
C VAL A 190 -8.66 6.58 -9.66
N SER A 191 -9.19 7.76 -9.98
CA SER A 191 -10.35 7.90 -10.88
C SER A 191 -10.05 7.35 -12.27
N GLU A 192 -8.94 7.79 -12.86
CA GLU A 192 -8.50 7.33 -14.18
C GLU A 192 -8.21 5.82 -14.18
N LEU A 193 -7.50 5.33 -13.16
CA LEU A 193 -7.11 3.93 -13.05
C LEU A 193 -8.32 3.00 -12.87
N LYS A 194 -9.33 3.42 -12.10
CA LYS A 194 -10.61 2.72 -12.02
C LYS A 194 -11.30 2.62 -13.38
N GLY A 195 -11.29 3.70 -14.15
CA GLY A 195 -11.80 3.73 -15.53
C GLY A 195 -11.10 2.73 -16.45
N LYS A 196 -9.86 2.35 -16.13
CA LYS A 196 -9.07 1.32 -16.83
C LYS A 196 -9.17 -0.08 -16.19
N GLY A 197 -10.08 -0.28 -15.24
CA GLY A 197 -10.35 -1.57 -14.61
C GLY A 197 -9.45 -1.94 -13.43
N VAL A 198 -8.62 -1.02 -12.93
CA VAL A 198 -7.82 -1.25 -11.72
C VAL A 198 -8.74 -1.23 -10.49
N ILE A 199 -8.64 -2.27 -9.67
CA ILE A 199 -9.43 -2.43 -8.46
C ILE A 199 -8.67 -1.80 -7.28
N PHE A 200 -9.34 -0.94 -6.52
CA PHE A 200 -8.80 -0.34 -5.30
C PHE A 200 -9.58 -0.79 -4.07
N GLU A 201 -8.85 -1.15 -3.02
CA GLU A 201 -9.37 -1.38 -1.67
C GLU A 201 -8.57 -0.56 -0.68
N ALA A 202 -9.18 -0.20 0.45
CA ALA A 202 -8.49 0.53 1.50
C ALA A 202 -8.85 -0.03 2.87
N TYR A 203 -7.85 -0.12 3.75
CA TYR A 203 -7.98 -0.61 5.11
C TYR A 203 -7.51 0.47 6.07
N ARG A 204 -8.40 1.04 6.86
CA ARG A 204 -8.05 1.98 7.92
C ARG A 204 -8.11 1.27 9.26
N SER A 205 -7.01 1.25 9.98
CA SER A 205 -6.87 0.66 11.32
C SER A 205 -6.50 1.69 12.39
N SER A 206 -6.10 2.90 12.01
CA SER A 206 -5.70 3.94 12.96
C SER A 206 -6.32 5.31 12.67
N ALA A 207 -6.17 6.21 13.64
CA ALA A 207 -6.52 7.62 13.51
C ALA A 207 -5.40 8.48 12.91
N VAL A 208 -4.25 7.89 12.51
CA VAL A 208 -3.14 8.62 11.85
C VAL A 208 -3.62 9.32 10.58
N THR A 209 -4.64 8.76 9.93
CA THR A 209 -5.25 9.34 8.73
C THR A 209 -6.27 10.45 9.05
N SER A 210 -6.62 10.71 10.31
CA SER A 210 -7.77 11.55 10.69
C SER A 210 -7.48 12.61 11.75
N THR A 211 -6.23 12.79 12.19
CA THR A 211 -5.86 13.90 13.06
C THR A 211 -5.44 15.11 12.23
N ILE A 212 -6.23 16.18 12.36
CA ILE A 212 -6.13 17.49 11.69
C ILE A 212 -4.71 18.09 11.68
N PHE A 213 -3.86 17.71 12.63
CA PHE A 213 -2.49 18.22 12.76
C PHE A 213 -1.44 17.49 11.90
N VAL A 214 -1.75 16.34 11.27
CA VAL A 214 -0.74 15.53 10.53
C VAL A 214 -1.23 15.02 9.17
N GLY A 215 -2.47 14.50 9.07
CA GLY A 215 -2.96 13.81 7.86
C GLY A 215 -4.37 14.21 7.43
N ASP A 216 -4.66 14.04 6.13
CA ASP A 216 -5.98 14.21 5.53
C ASP A 216 -6.70 12.86 5.44
N GLU A 217 -7.94 12.79 5.92
CA GLU A 217 -8.77 11.58 5.87
C GLU A 217 -9.05 11.13 4.43
N ASN A 218 -9.02 12.08 3.50
CA ASN A 218 -9.20 11.89 2.08
C ASN A 218 -10.46 11.06 1.78
N LYS A 219 -11.59 11.42 2.42
CA LYS A 219 -12.88 10.73 2.30
C LYS A 219 -13.27 10.48 0.84
N GLY A 220 -13.02 11.47 -0.02
CA GLY A 220 -13.24 11.35 -1.46
C GLY A 220 -12.48 10.17 -2.08
N LEU A 221 -11.22 9.95 -1.70
CA LEU A 221 -10.45 8.78 -2.15
C LEU A 221 -10.99 7.49 -1.55
N MET A 222 -11.29 7.46 -0.24
CA MET A 222 -11.82 6.27 0.41
C MET A 222 -13.12 5.82 -0.26
N ASN A 223 -13.97 6.77 -0.65
CA ASN A 223 -15.22 6.52 -1.38
C ASN A 223 -15.02 5.93 -2.78
N MET A 224 -13.80 5.97 -3.32
CA MET A 224 -13.46 5.35 -4.59
C MET A 224 -12.98 3.91 -4.44
N THR A 225 -12.76 3.43 -3.21
CA THR A 225 -12.19 2.10 -2.91
C THR A 225 -13.23 1.16 -2.28
N ALA A 226 -12.94 -0.14 -2.26
CA ALA A 226 -13.59 -1.06 -1.32
C ALA A 226 -13.08 -0.75 0.10
N PHE A 227 -13.72 0.22 0.75
CA PHE A 227 -13.22 0.76 2.01
C PHE A 227 -13.62 -0.10 3.21
N THR A 228 -12.63 -0.45 4.03
CA THR A 228 -12.77 -1.24 5.25
C THR A 228 -12.17 -0.50 6.44
N GLU A 229 -12.95 -0.33 7.50
CA GLU A 229 -12.49 0.15 8.79
C GLU A 229 -12.27 -1.01 9.74
N LEU A 230 -11.01 -1.23 10.10
CA LEU A 230 -10.58 -2.18 11.11
C LEU A 230 -10.70 -1.56 12.51
N LYS A 231 -11.06 -2.40 13.49
CA LYS A 231 -11.08 -2.02 14.90
C LYS A 231 -10.04 -2.84 15.66
N PRO A 232 -8.75 -2.46 15.63
CA PRO A 232 -7.70 -3.17 16.36
C PRO A 232 -7.79 -2.89 17.87
N TRP A 233 -8.87 -3.33 18.52
CA TRP A 233 -9.16 -3.08 19.93
C TRP A 233 -8.37 -3.97 20.90
N TYR A 234 -7.62 -4.94 20.38
CA TYR A 234 -6.50 -5.57 21.09
C TYR A 234 -5.33 -4.60 21.38
N PHE A 235 -5.32 -3.42 20.76
CA PHE A 235 -4.44 -2.32 21.12
C PHE A 235 -5.21 -1.21 21.84
N ASN A 236 -4.57 -0.64 22.86
CA ASN A 236 -5.13 0.48 23.61
C ASN A 236 -5.24 1.74 22.73
N SER A 237 -6.03 2.73 23.15
CA SER A 237 -6.27 3.96 22.39
C SER A 237 -5.00 4.77 22.09
N THR A 238 -3.97 4.68 22.94
CA THR A 238 -2.69 5.39 22.80
C THR A 238 -1.68 4.70 21.89
N GLN A 239 -1.88 3.42 21.57
CA GLN A 239 -0.98 2.61 20.73
C GLN A 239 -1.19 2.88 19.23
N ILE A 240 -1.13 4.15 18.86
CA ILE A 240 -1.44 4.62 17.51
C ILE A 240 -0.47 4.03 16.48
N THR A 241 0.81 3.88 16.83
CA THR A 241 1.82 3.28 15.95
C THR A 241 1.49 1.83 15.63
N GLU A 242 1.15 1.02 16.63
CA GLU A 242 0.81 -0.39 16.45
C GLU A 242 -0.51 -0.55 15.68
N LYS A 243 -1.49 0.31 15.94
CA LYS A 243 -2.72 0.40 15.14
C LYS A 243 -2.44 0.78 13.70
N HIS A 244 -1.54 1.72 13.44
CA HIS A 244 -1.16 2.12 12.09
C HIS A 244 -0.47 0.98 11.33
N ASN A 245 0.36 0.20 12.03
CA ASN A 245 1.03 -0.96 11.44
C ASN A 245 0.09 -2.16 11.25
N SER A 246 -1.04 -2.22 11.96
CA SER A 246 -1.92 -3.38 11.91
C SER A 246 -2.60 -3.62 10.58
N ALA A 247 -2.93 -2.58 9.81
CA ALA A 247 -3.46 -2.75 8.46
C ALA A 247 -2.56 -3.63 7.57
N VAL A 248 -1.23 -3.55 7.74
CA VAL A 248 -0.27 -4.33 6.95
C VAL A 248 -0.35 -5.80 7.26
N TRP A 249 -0.11 -6.15 8.52
CA TRP A 249 -0.04 -7.55 8.89
C TRP A 249 -1.43 -8.20 8.90
N HIS A 250 -2.49 -7.45 9.21
CA HIS A 250 -3.87 -7.95 9.16
C HIS A 250 -4.27 -8.30 7.73
N TYR A 251 -4.03 -7.39 6.78
CA TYR A 251 -4.30 -7.66 5.36
C TYR A 251 -3.53 -8.87 4.85
N LEU A 252 -2.21 -8.91 5.06
CA LEU A 252 -1.37 -10.01 4.57
C LEU A 252 -1.78 -11.35 5.18
N TRP A 253 -2.07 -11.39 6.49
CA TRP A 253 -2.49 -12.60 7.21
C TRP A 253 -3.89 -13.07 6.79
N SER A 254 -4.80 -12.13 6.45
CA SER A 254 -6.15 -12.46 6.00
C SER A 254 -6.19 -13.32 4.72
N PHE A 255 -5.07 -13.41 3.98
CA PHE A 255 -4.96 -14.29 2.82
C PHE A 255 -4.95 -15.79 3.20
N SER A 256 -4.61 -16.12 4.44
CA SER A 256 -4.58 -17.49 4.96
C SER A 256 -5.97 -18.07 5.21
N PHE A 257 -7.01 -17.24 5.26
CA PHE A 257 -8.35 -17.63 5.71
C PHE A 257 -9.38 -17.44 4.60
N ASN A 258 -10.55 -18.04 4.77
CA ASN A 258 -11.69 -17.75 3.91
C ASN A 258 -12.05 -16.26 4.01
N PRO A 259 -12.57 -15.65 2.93
CA PRO A 259 -13.10 -14.29 3.00
C PRO A 259 -14.10 -14.15 4.17
N PRO A 260 -13.94 -13.13 5.03
CA PRO A 260 -14.86 -12.89 6.14
C PRO A 260 -16.25 -12.58 5.60
N LEU A 261 -17.28 -12.79 6.40
CA LEU A 261 -18.66 -12.53 5.99
C LEU A 261 -19.13 -11.14 6.41
N ILE A 262 -20.13 -10.64 5.69
CA ILE A 262 -20.92 -9.50 6.13
C ILE A 262 -21.97 -10.00 7.12
N THR A 263 -21.96 -9.47 8.34
CA THR A 263 -22.84 -9.88 9.45
C THR A 263 -24.29 -9.97 9.01
N GLY A 264 -24.93 -11.11 9.28
CA GLY A 264 -26.33 -11.36 8.92
C GLY A 264 -26.56 -11.72 7.45
N THR A 265 -25.50 -11.98 6.67
CA THR A 265 -25.59 -12.36 5.26
C THR A 265 -24.62 -13.49 4.91
N SER A 266 -24.78 -14.09 3.74
CA SER A 266 -23.80 -15.00 3.13
C SER A 266 -22.78 -14.28 2.23
N ASN A 267 -22.86 -12.95 2.13
CA ASN A 267 -21.97 -12.17 1.28
C ASN A 267 -20.59 -12.00 1.91
N GLN A 268 -19.55 -12.13 1.09
CA GLN A 268 -18.17 -11.91 1.53
C GLN A 268 -17.88 -10.41 1.71
N ALA A 269 -17.18 -10.08 2.79
CA ALA A 269 -16.51 -8.81 3.03
C ALA A 269 -15.12 -8.78 2.36
N ALA A 270 -14.40 -7.66 2.50
CA ALA A 270 -13.10 -7.48 1.90
C ALA A 270 -11.98 -8.10 2.76
N SER A 271 -11.20 -9.00 2.17
CA SER A 271 -9.91 -9.45 2.68
C SER A 271 -8.96 -9.66 1.50
N ALA A 272 -7.68 -9.94 1.79
CA ALA A 272 -6.73 -10.31 0.76
C ALA A 272 -7.17 -11.56 -0.04
N ARG A 273 -7.87 -12.51 0.60
CA ARG A 273 -8.38 -13.73 -0.05
C ARG A 273 -9.64 -13.49 -0.88
N THR A 274 -10.42 -12.44 -0.59
CA THR A 274 -11.64 -12.12 -1.33
C THR A 274 -11.37 -11.96 -2.82
N ALA A 275 -12.22 -12.53 -3.66
CA ALA A 275 -12.06 -12.51 -5.11
C ALA A 275 -12.09 -11.08 -5.67
N ASP A 276 -11.30 -10.83 -6.71
CA ASP A 276 -11.21 -9.52 -7.38
C ASP A 276 -12.59 -8.99 -7.82
N SER A 277 -13.46 -9.86 -8.34
CA SER A 277 -14.83 -9.50 -8.74
C SER A 277 -15.65 -8.96 -7.57
N ARG A 278 -15.55 -9.60 -6.40
CA ARG A 278 -16.26 -9.17 -5.20
C ARG A 278 -15.72 -7.86 -4.65
N ILE A 279 -14.40 -7.66 -4.64
CA ILE A 279 -13.79 -6.39 -4.25
C ILE A 279 -14.19 -5.28 -5.21
N SER A 280 -14.27 -5.56 -6.51
CA SER A 280 -14.81 -4.61 -7.50
C SER A 280 -16.26 -4.22 -7.20
N THR A 281 -17.12 -5.18 -6.82
CA THR A 281 -18.49 -4.87 -6.36
C THR A 281 -18.49 -3.96 -5.13
N LEU A 282 -17.66 -4.26 -4.12
CA LEU A 282 -17.55 -3.45 -2.91
C LEU A 282 -17.02 -2.04 -3.25
N MET A 283 -16.01 -1.94 -4.10
CA MET A 283 -15.42 -0.68 -4.55
C MET A 283 -16.44 0.25 -5.18
N ASN A 284 -17.32 -0.29 -6.02
CA ASN A 284 -18.34 0.46 -6.74
C ASN A 284 -19.67 0.62 -5.97
N GLY A 285 -19.78 0.04 -4.78
CA GLY A 285 -20.92 0.22 -3.89
C GLY A 285 -20.91 1.57 -3.18
N THR A 286 -21.99 1.88 -2.45
CA THR A 286 -22.15 3.12 -1.67
C THR A 286 -21.82 2.94 -0.19
N GLN A 287 -21.44 1.73 0.22
CA GLN A 287 -21.20 1.36 1.61
C GLN A 287 -19.72 1.01 1.84
N LYS A 288 -19.23 1.29 3.03
CA LYS A 288 -17.97 0.79 3.57
C LYS A 288 -18.23 -0.41 4.48
N LEU A 289 -17.19 -1.17 4.74
CA LEU A 289 -17.19 -2.26 5.70
C LEU A 289 -16.62 -1.75 7.02
N VAL A 290 -17.26 -2.10 8.13
CA VAL A 290 -16.79 -1.77 9.47
C VAL A 290 -16.69 -3.05 10.27
N HIS A 291 -15.52 -3.29 10.84
CA HIS A 291 -15.23 -4.47 11.66
C HIS A 291 -16.29 -4.62 12.77
N ASP A 292 -16.83 -5.82 12.94
CA ASP A 292 -17.94 -6.12 13.86
C ASP A 292 -17.54 -7.17 14.92
N GLN A 293 -17.11 -8.36 14.53
CA GLN A 293 -16.48 -9.40 15.38
C GLN A 293 -15.02 -9.61 14.96
N GLY A 294 -14.17 -10.11 15.86
CA GLY A 294 -12.70 -10.22 15.69
C GLY A 294 -11.90 -9.03 16.22
N ALA A 295 -12.57 -7.95 16.64
CA ALA A 295 -11.91 -6.69 16.98
C ALA A 295 -10.92 -6.77 18.18
N TYR A 296 -11.07 -7.77 19.04
CA TYR A 296 -10.26 -7.96 20.26
C TYR A 296 -9.19 -9.04 20.12
N THR A 297 -9.06 -9.67 18.96
CA THR A 297 -8.09 -10.70 18.62
C THR A 297 -7.24 -10.22 17.44
N LYS A 298 -5.98 -10.67 17.36
CA LYS A 298 -5.10 -10.30 16.24
C LYS A 298 -5.39 -11.11 14.98
N GLU A 299 -5.92 -12.32 15.13
CA GLU A 299 -6.06 -13.27 14.03
C GLU A 299 -7.28 -12.92 13.16
N PRO A 300 -7.14 -12.70 11.84
CA PRO A 300 -8.28 -12.35 10.98
C PRO A 300 -9.32 -13.45 10.74
N SER A 301 -9.18 -14.64 11.34
CA SER A 301 -10.02 -15.80 11.04
C SER A 301 -11.43 -15.71 11.64
N ASP A 302 -11.56 -14.96 12.73
CA ASP A 302 -12.81 -14.69 13.45
C ASP A 302 -13.45 -13.35 13.07
N ASP A 303 -12.88 -12.65 12.08
CA ASP A 303 -13.37 -11.36 11.61
C ASP A 303 -14.74 -11.49 10.91
N ASN A 304 -15.62 -10.54 11.20
CA ASN A 304 -16.75 -10.22 10.34
C ASN A 304 -17.01 -8.71 10.26
N PHE A 305 -17.83 -8.30 9.30
CA PHE A 305 -18.01 -6.88 9.00
C PHE A 305 -19.48 -6.50 8.84
N LYS A 306 -19.83 -5.30 9.27
CA LYS A 306 -21.11 -4.66 8.95
C LYS A 306 -20.94 -3.68 7.79
N LEU A 307 -21.98 -3.53 6.99
CA LEU A 307 -22.06 -2.46 6.00
C LEU A 307 -22.50 -1.17 6.68
N GLN A 308 -21.83 -0.06 6.36
CA GLN A 308 -22.21 1.28 6.77
C GLN A 308 -22.18 2.20 5.55
N ALA A 309 -23.10 3.17 5.46
CA ALA A 309 -23.02 4.21 4.43
C ALA A 309 -21.67 4.95 4.51
N ARG A 310 -21.14 5.34 3.35
CA ARG A 310 -19.90 6.09 3.21
C ARG A 310 -20.07 7.56 3.61
#